data_AF-A0A364NSV1-F1
#
_entry.id   AF-A0A364NSV1-F1
#
_cell.length_a   1.000
_cell.length_b   1.000
_cell.length_c   1.000
_cell.angle_alpha   90.00
_cell.angle_beta   90.00
_cell.angle_gamma   90.00
#
_symmetry.space_group_name_H-M   'P 1'
#
loop_
_entity.id
_entity.type
_entity.pdbx_description
1 polymer ?
#
loop_
_entity_poly.entity_id
_entity_poly.type
_entity_poly.pdbx_seq_one_letter_code
_entity_poly.pdbx_strand_id
1 'polypeptide(L)'
;MSSKRASLTKSPLRRPGVGVVPAPVSSDDVKVATPKSGGLRERSAQQTIYINREAARQLKRMAIAQDCKVHDLMIEAINDLFAKNGLPQIAAA
;
A
#
# COMPACT_ATOMS: atom_id res chain seq x y z
N MET A 1 2.67 -12.32 -53.61
CA MET A 1 2.30 -10.92 -53.95
C MET A 1 1.03 -10.57 -53.20
N SER A 2 0.88 -9.28 -52.84
CA SER A 2 -0.24 -8.65 -52.09
C SER A 2 -0.20 -8.82 -50.56
N SER A 3 -0.34 -7.79 -49.72
CA SER A 3 -0.38 -6.34 -49.93
C SER A 3 -0.26 -5.64 -48.57
N LYS A 4 0.47 -4.51 -48.57
CA LYS A 4 0.48 -3.45 -47.54
C LYS A 4 -0.93 -3.02 -47.14
N ARG A 5 -1.12 -2.62 -45.88
CA ARG A 5 -1.63 -1.28 -45.51
C ARG A 5 -1.58 -1.03 -44.00
N ALA A 6 -0.77 -0.03 -43.66
CA ALA A 6 -0.78 0.69 -42.39
C ALA A 6 -2.08 1.49 -42.22
N SER A 7 -2.53 1.66 -40.98
CA SER A 7 -3.49 2.68 -40.53
C SER A 7 -3.67 2.52 -39.01
N LEU A 8 -3.83 3.52 -38.16
CA LEU A 8 -3.88 4.98 -38.28
C LEU A 8 -3.62 5.49 -36.83
N THR A 9 -2.56 6.27 -36.60
CA THR A 9 -2.35 6.96 -35.32
C THR A 9 -3.28 8.17 -35.24
N LYS A 10 -4.20 8.17 -34.26
CA LYS A 10 -5.07 9.31 -33.97
C LYS A 10 -4.33 10.31 -33.08
N SER A 11 -3.84 11.39 -33.67
CA SER A 11 -3.48 12.62 -32.96
C SER A 11 -4.71 13.52 -32.80
N PRO A 12 -4.95 14.13 -31.63
CA PRO A 12 -5.76 15.34 -31.57
C PRO A 12 -4.89 16.60 -31.53
N LEU A 13 -5.21 17.50 -32.46
CA LEU A 13 -4.74 18.88 -32.60
C LEU A 13 -4.87 19.67 -31.28
N ARG A 14 -3.76 20.19 -30.75
CA ARG A 14 -3.77 21.33 -29.82
C ARG A 14 -3.83 22.63 -30.64
N ARG A 15 -4.89 23.42 -30.44
CA ARG A 15 -5.01 24.78 -30.99
C ARG A 15 -4.06 25.75 -30.26
N PRO A 16 -3.52 26.77 -30.96
CA PRO A 16 -2.66 27.78 -30.36
C PRO A 16 -3.51 28.87 -29.69
N GLY A 17 -3.38 29.02 -28.37
CA GLY A 17 -3.92 30.14 -27.61
C GLY A 17 -2.77 31.00 -27.10
N VAL A 18 -2.69 32.22 -27.62
CA VAL A 18 -1.76 33.29 -27.25
C VAL A 18 -2.21 33.96 -25.94
N GLY A 19 -1.24 34.42 -25.14
CA GLY A 19 -1.40 35.23 -23.93
C GLY A 19 -1.23 34.39 -22.67
N VAL A 20 -0.30 34.65 -21.75
CA VAL A 20 0.15 35.93 -21.21
C VAL A 20 1.54 35.70 -20.59
N VAL A 21 2.49 36.63 -20.77
CA VAL A 21 3.68 36.75 -19.90
C VAL A 21 3.34 37.82 -18.86
N PRO A 22 3.68 37.62 -17.58
CA PRO A 22 4.93 38.22 -17.10
C PRO A 22 5.73 37.31 -16.14
N ALA A 23 7.06 37.39 -16.21
CA ALA A 23 7.96 37.05 -15.10
C ALA A 23 8.00 38.24 -14.10
N PRO A 24 8.67 38.21 -12.93
CA PRO A 24 9.44 37.17 -12.25
C PRO A 24 9.06 37.00 -10.75
N VAL A 25 9.62 36.02 -10.02
CA VAL A 25 10.40 36.17 -8.75
C VAL A 25 10.62 34.81 -8.09
N SER A 26 11.90 34.47 -7.86
CA SER A 26 12.28 33.42 -6.91
C SER A 26 11.81 33.80 -5.52
N SER A 27 11.23 32.85 -4.81
CA SER A 27 11.14 32.88 -3.36
C SER A 27 11.45 31.47 -2.89
N ASP A 28 12.58 31.37 -2.18
CA ASP A 28 12.97 30.21 -1.38
C ASP A 28 11.78 29.74 -0.54
N ASP A 29 11.13 28.67 -1.01
CA ASP A 29 10.15 27.94 -0.22
C ASP A 29 10.94 27.15 0.83
N VAL A 30 11.16 27.78 1.98
CA VAL A 30 11.59 27.11 3.19
C VAL A 30 10.49 26.13 3.55
N LYS A 31 10.62 24.91 3.02
CA LYS A 31 9.75 23.78 3.31
C LYS A 31 9.86 23.45 4.78
N VAL A 32 8.98 24.05 5.58
CA VAL A 32 8.78 23.70 6.99
C VAL A 32 8.47 22.21 7.03
N ALA A 33 9.43 21.45 7.55
CA ALA A 33 9.32 20.02 7.69
C ALA A 33 8.23 19.71 8.72
N THR A 34 7.03 19.41 8.25
CA THR A 34 6.03 18.72 9.06
C THR A 34 6.65 17.42 9.57
N PRO A 35 6.60 17.11 10.88
CA PRO A 35 7.10 15.85 11.38
C PRO A 35 6.31 14.74 10.68
N LYS A 36 7.02 13.94 9.87
CA LYS A 36 6.43 12.75 9.26
C LYS A 36 6.00 11.86 10.41
N SER A 37 4.70 11.82 10.71
CA SER A 37 4.14 10.78 11.54
C SER A 37 4.52 9.47 10.87
N GLY A 38 5.49 8.76 11.45
CA GLY A 38 5.99 7.53 10.86
C GLY A 38 4.83 6.63 10.52
N GLY A 39 4.66 6.33 9.24
CA GLY A 39 3.49 5.59 8.76
C GLY A 39 3.42 4.23 9.45
N LEU A 40 2.25 3.59 9.46
CA LEU A 40 2.09 2.22 9.97
C LEU A 40 3.20 1.26 9.48
N ARG A 41 3.69 1.50 8.25
CA ARG A 41 4.82 0.80 7.64
C ARG A 41 6.15 0.92 8.40
N GLU A 42 6.42 2.05 9.04
CA GLU A 42 7.66 2.23 9.84
C GLU A 42 7.59 1.47 11.18
N ARG A 43 6.39 1.14 11.66
CA ARG A 43 6.18 0.36 12.89
C ARG A 43 5.89 -1.13 12.65
N SER A 44 5.75 -1.55 11.39
CA SER A 44 5.39 -2.92 11.04
C SER A 44 6.53 -3.62 10.28
N ALA A 45 6.88 -4.83 10.68
CA ALA A 45 7.73 -5.72 9.87
C ALA A 45 6.86 -6.53 8.90
N GLN A 46 7.17 -6.48 7.60
CA GLN A 46 6.50 -7.34 6.62
C GLN A 46 7.11 -8.74 6.68
N GLN A 47 6.26 -9.76 6.82
CA GLN A 47 6.69 -11.16 6.78
C GLN A 47 5.79 -11.96 5.83
N THR A 48 6.43 -12.74 4.95
CA THR A 48 5.76 -13.65 4.02
C THR A 48 6.03 -15.08 4.46
N ILE A 49 4.97 -15.83 4.80
CA ILE A 49 5.08 -17.23 5.20
C ILE A 49 4.18 -18.11 4.33
N TYR A 50 4.63 -19.33 4.11
CA TYR A 50 3.79 -20.38 3.55
C TYR A 50 3.09 -21.12 4.69
N ILE A 51 1.77 -21.25 4.58
CA ILE A 51 0.95 -22.01 5.51
C ILE A 51 0.17 -23.07 4.75
N ASN A 52 -0.24 -24.12 5.45
CA ASN A 52 -1.09 -25.16 4.89
C ASN A 52 -2.38 -24.52 4.30
N ARG A 53 -2.79 -24.97 3.11
CA ARG A 53 -3.97 -24.45 2.41
C ARG A 53 -5.25 -24.58 3.25
N GLU A 54 -5.39 -25.64 4.03
CA GLU A 54 -6.56 -25.84 4.89
C GLU A 54 -6.57 -24.85 6.06
N ALA A 55 -5.41 -24.63 6.68
CA ALA A 55 -5.24 -23.64 7.74
C ALA A 55 -5.58 -22.23 7.21
N ALA A 56 -5.08 -21.85 6.04
CA ALA A 56 -5.39 -20.57 5.40
C ALA A 56 -6.91 -20.38 5.17
N ARG A 57 -7.61 -21.44 4.74
CA ARG A 57 -9.06 -21.41 4.52
C ARG A 57 -9.83 -21.25 5.82
N GLN A 58 -9.43 -21.96 6.88
CA GLN A 58 -10.07 -21.86 8.19
C GLN A 58 -9.85 -20.48 8.81
N LEU A 59 -8.62 -19.97 8.76
CA LEU A 59 -8.27 -18.67 9.32
C LEU A 59 -9.05 -17.53 8.63
N LYS A 60 -9.21 -17.61 7.31
CA LYS A 60 -10.06 -16.68 6.56
C LYS A 60 -11.54 -16.78 6.96
N ARG A 61 -12.07 -17.99 7.18
CA ARG A 61 -13.47 -18.17 7.61
C ARG A 61 -13.69 -17.58 9.01
N MET A 62 -12.75 -17.78 9.92
CA MET A 62 -12.81 -17.20 11.27
C MET A 62 -12.78 -15.68 11.22
N ALA A 63 -11.88 -15.10 10.42
CA ALA A 63 -11.79 -13.65 10.24
C ALA A 63 -13.11 -13.04 9.75
N ILE A 64 -13.75 -13.67 8.77
CA ILE A 64 -15.06 -13.23 8.26
C ILE A 64 -16.15 -13.36 9.34
N ALA A 65 -16.17 -14.47 10.09
CA ALA A 65 -17.18 -14.70 11.11
C ALA A 65 -17.08 -13.72 12.29
N GLN A 66 -15.88 -13.23 12.59
CA GLN A 66 -15.59 -12.32 13.69
C GLN A 66 -15.47 -10.84 13.26
N ASP A 67 -15.73 -10.55 11.97
CA ASP A 67 -15.56 -9.22 11.36
C ASP A 67 -14.19 -8.57 11.66
N CYS A 68 -13.13 -9.38 11.61
CA CYS A 68 -11.76 -8.95 11.90
C CYS A 68 -10.81 -9.30 10.75
N LYS A 69 -9.57 -8.78 10.79
CA LYS A 69 -8.57 -9.12 9.78
C LYS A 69 -7.89 -10.43 10.13
N VAL A 70 -7.56 -11.21 9.09
CA VAL A 70 -6.68 -12.40 9.20
C VAL A 70 -5.38 -12.07 9.93
N HIS A 71 -4.85 -10.87 9.72
CA HIS A 71 -3.66 -10.36 10.41
C HIS A 71 -3.83 -10.31 11.94
N ASP A 72 -4.99 -9.87 12.42
CA ASP A 72 -5.23 -9.68 13.86
C ASP A 72 -5.32 -11.05 14.57
N LEU A 73 -5.98 -12.02 13.93
CA LEU A 73 -6.00 -13.42 14.39
C LEU A 73 -4.60 -14.06 14.42
N MET A 74 -3.75 -13.72 13.45
CA MET A 74 -2.37 -14.22 13.44
C MET A 74 -1.57 -13.63 14.60
N ILE A 75 -1.74 -12.34 14.91
CA ILE A 75 -1.10 -11.71 16.07
C ILE A 75 -1.58 -12.35 17.37
N GLU A 76 -2.88 -12.57 17.52
CA GLU A 76 -3.46 -13.25 18.69
C GLU A 76 -2.87 -14.65 18.87
N ALA A 77 -2.85 -15.47 17.82
CA ALA A 77 -2.28 -16.81 17.87
C ALA A 77 -0.77 -16.81 18.21
N ILE A 78 -0.01 -15.82 17.74
CA ILE A 78 1.40 -15.65 18.09
C ILE A 78 1.54 -15.26 19.56
N ASN A 79 0.71 -14.36 20.06
CA ASN A 79 0.70 -13.96 21.47
C ASN A 79 0.36 -15.12 22.41
N ASP A 80 -0.60 -15.97 22.03
CA ASP A 80 -0.92 -17.19 22.77
C ASP A 80 0.27 -18.16 22.82
N LEU A 81 1.02 -18.27 21.70
CA LEU A 81 2.22 -19.07 21.65
C LEU A 81 3.31 -18.48 22.55
N PHE A 82 3.49 -17.17 22.57
CA PHE A 82 4.44 -16.50 23.47
C PHE A 82 4.08 -16.67 24.94
N ALA A 83 2.80 -16.48 25.29
CA ALA A 83 2.32 -16.69 26.64
C ALA A 83 2.59 -18.12 27.15
N LYS A 84 2.37 -19.14 26.30
CA LYS A 84 2.68 -20.55 26.61
C LYS A 84 4.17 -20.81 26.86
N ASN A 85 5.04 -20.00 26.29
CA ASN A 85 6.49 -20.11 26.43
C ASN A 85 7.08 -19.11 27.44
N GLY A 86 6.24 -18.39 28.21
CA GLY A 86 6.69 -17.41 29.20
C GLY A 86 7.27 -16.13 28.59
N LEU A 87 6.99 -15.85 27.31
CA LEU A 87 7.39 -14.64 26.61
C LEU A 87 6.31 -13.55 26.76
N PRO A 88 6.71 -12.26 26.78
CA PRO A 88 5.77 -11.14 26.89
C PRO A 88 4.85 -11.08 25.66
N GLN A 89 3.60 -10.68 25.87
CA GLN A 89 2.63 -10.46 24.80
C GLN A 89 2.95 -9.18 24.03
N ILE A 90 2.67 -9.19 22.72
CA ILE A 90 2.77 -8.02 21.85
C ILE A 90 1.42 -7.30 21.87
N ALA A 91 1.40 -6.02 22.21
CA ALA A 91 0.19 -5.20 22.08
C ALA A 91 -0.19 -5.07 20.58
N ALA A 92 -1.42 -5.44 20.24
CA ALA A 92 -1.95 -5.16 18.91
C ALA A 92 -2.00 -3.63 18.71
N ALA A 93 -1.47 -3.15 17.59
CA ALA A 93 -1.35 -1.72 17.25
C ALA A 93 -2.52 -1.21 16.43
#